data_AF-A0A1V5PH41-F1
#
_entry.id   AF-A0A1V5PH41-F1
#
_cell.length_a   1.000
_cell.length_b   1.000
_cell.length_c   1.000
_cell.angle_alpha   90.00
_cell.angle_beta   90.00
_cell.angle_gamma   90.00
#
_symmetry.space_group_name_H-M   'P 1'
#
loop_
_entity.id
_entity.type
_entity.pdbx_description
1 polymer ?
#
loop_
_entity_poly.entity_id
_entity_poly.type
_entity_poly.pdbx_seq_one_letter_code
_entity_poly.pdbx_strand_id
1 'polypeptide(L)'
;MIILDTDIMIDMLRQYPNALNWLAIIDEEEIALPGFVVFELLMGCRNKAVELNMPLYTFNEKHYSIISLLKTIRPYKKDISKA
;
A
#
# COMPACT_ATOMS: atom_id res chain seq x y z
N MET A 1 11.45 14.72 -0.77
CA MET A 1 10.65 13.69 -0.09
C MET A 1 9.26 14.24 0.17
N ILE A 2 8.22 13.57 -0.34
CA ILE A 2 6.81 13.95 -0.16
C ILE A 2 6.04 12.81 0.50
N ILE A 3 5.00 13.16 1.25
CA ILE A 3 4.10 12.19 1.88
C ILE A 3 2.75 12.28 1.17
N LEU A 4 2.23 11.15 0.70
CA LEU A 4 0.91 11.12 0.03
C LEU A 4 -0.18 10.68 1.00
N ASP A 5 -1.34 11.31 0.86
CA ASP A 5 -2.56 10.95 1.57
C ASP A 5 -3.41 9.97 0.75
N THR A 6 -4.45 9.41 1.38
CA THR A 6 -5.30 8.35 0.83
C THR A 6 -6.09 8.81 -0.40
N ASP A 7 -6.55 10.05 -0.47
CA ASP A 7 -7.33 10.57 -1.60
C ASP A 7 -6.52 10.63 -2.91
N ILE A 8 -5.29 11.14 -2.86
CA ILE A 8 -4.36 11.15 -3.99
C ILE A 8 -4.05 9.73 -4.45
N MET A 9 -3.83 8.80 -3.50
CA MET A 9 -3.59 7.40 -3.83
C MET A 9 -4.80 6.71 -4.45
N ILE A 10 -6.02 7.03 -4.00
CA ILE A 10 -7.25 6.56 -4.63
C ILE A 10 -7.35 7.08 -6.07
N ASP A 11 -6.99 8.34 -6.30
CA ASP A 11 -7.05 8.91 -7.63
C ASP A 11 -6.06 8.24 -8.59
N MET A 12 -4.86 7.91 -8.10
CA MET A 12 -3.89 7.10 -8.84
C MET A 12 -4.41 5.69 -9.14
N LEU A 13 -5.00 5.01 -8.15
CA LEU A 13 -5.58 3.67 -8.33
C LEU A 13 -6.73 3.66 -9.34
N ARG A 14 -7.49 4.75 -9.44
CA ARG A 14 -8.58 4.95 -10.41
C ARG A 14 -8.09 5.45 -11.77
N GLN A 15 -6.79 5.69 -11.93
CA GLN A 15 -6.16 6.17 -13.15
C GLN A 15 -6.68 7.54 -13.60
N TYR A 16 -6.94 8.47 -12.67
CA TYR A 16 -7.30 9.83 -13.06
C TYR A 16 -6.12 10.52 -13.77
N PRO A 17 -6.33 11.08 -14.99
CA PRO A 17 -5.25 11.64 -15.79
C PRO A 17 -4.43 12.74 -15.08
N ASN A 18 -5.10 13.59 -14.30
CA ASN A 18 -4.42 14.67 -13.59
C ASN A 18 -3.46 14.16 -12.51
N ALA A 19 -3.83 13.11 -11.78
CA ALA A 19 -2.99 12.52 -10.74
C ALA A 19 -1.76 11.83 -11.36
N LEU A 20 -1.94 11.12 -12.48
CA LEU A 20 -0.85 10.47 -13.20
C LEU A 20 0.09 11.48 -13.86
N ASN A 21 -0.45 12.54 -14.46
CA ASN A 21 0.37 13.62 -15.04
C ASN A 21 1.18 14.34 -13.96
N TRP A 22 0.58 14.60 -12.80
CA TRP A 22 1.30 15.18 -11.66
C TRP A 22 2.42 14.26 -11.18
N LEU A 23 2.15 12.95 -11.02
CA LEU A 23 3.15 11.95 -10.63
C LEU A 23 4.34 11.90 -11.60
N ALA A 24 4.07 11.99 -12.91
CA ALA A 24 5.09 12.00 -13.95
C ALA A 24 5.99 13.24 -13.93
N ILE A 25 5.54 14.35 -13.31
CA ILE A 25 6.31 15.59 -13.21
C ILE A 25 7.27 15.57 -12.00
N ILE A 26 6.92 14.85 -10.94
CA ILE A 26 7.66 14.83 -9.66
C ILE A 26 8.71 13.70 -9.58
N ASP A 27 9.13 13.13 -10.72
CA ASP A 27 9.90 11.87 -10.88
C ASP A 27 11.16 11.73 -10.00
N GLU A 28 11.75 12.84 -9.52
CA GLU A 28 12.95 12.83 -8.66
C GLU A 28 12.66 12.88 -7.15
N GLU A 29 11.40 13.02 -6.73
CA GLU A 29 11.03 13.09 -5.32
C GLU A 29 10.83 11.71 -4.70
N GLU A 30 11.49 11.46 -3.57
CA GLU A 30 11.20 10.27 -2.76
C GLU A 30 9.76 10.33 -2.22
N ILE A 31 8.94 9.34 -2.60
CA ILE A 31 7.54 9.24 -2.17
C ILE A 31 7.45 8.33 -0.95
N ALA A 32 6.96 8.87 0.16
CA ALA A 32 6.65 8.12 1.36
C ALA A 32 5.13 7.94 1.52
N LEU A 33 4.71 6.75 1.92
CA LEU A 33 3.33 6.46 2.27
C LEU A 33 3.24 6.18 3.78
N PRO A 34 2.44 6.95 4.54
CA PRO A 34 2.17 6.64 5.93
C PRO A 34 1.53 5.24 6.04
N GLY A 35 1.88 4.50 7.09
CA GLY A 35 1.28 3.19 7.32
C GLY A 35 -0.25 3.25 7.38
N PHE A 36 -0.82 4.33 7.92
CA PHE A 36 -2.27 4.55 7.98
C PHE A 36 -2.91 4.70 6.59
N VAL A 37 -2.27 5.42 5.66
CA VAL A 37 -2.73 5.54 4.27
C VAL A 37 -2.77 4.17 3.60
N VAL A 38 -1.73 3.35 3.81
CA VAL A 38 -1.72 1.95 3.33
C VAL A 38 -2.89 1.14 3.92
N PHE A 39 -3.21 1.34 5.20
CA PHE A 39 -4.37 0.71 5.83
C PHE A 39 -5.69 1.12 5.22
N GLU A 40 -5.91 2.41 4.99
CA GLU A 40 -7.15 2.92 4.40
C GLU A 40 -7.37 2.38 2.99
N LEU A 41 -6.31 2.31 2.18
CA LEU A 41 -6.34 1.70 0.85
C LEU A 41 -6.69 0.20 0.91
N LEU A 42 -6.06 -0.56 1.81
CA LEU A 42 -6.35 -1.99 1.97
C LEU A 42 -7.78 -2.23 2.47
N MET A 43 -8.28 -1.40 3.38
CA MET A 43 -9.66 -1.47 3.85
C MET A 43 -10.66 -1.10 2.76
N GLY A 44 -10.38 -0.06 1.97
CA GLY A 44 -11.19 0.34 0.82
C GLY A 44 -11.24 -0.74 -0.26
N CYS A 45 -10.15 -1.49 -0.45
CA CYS A 45 -10.07 -2.61 -1.38
C CYS A 45 -10.45 -3.97 -0.77
N ARG A 46 -10.88 -4.04 0.50
CA ARG A 46 -11.05 -5.29 1.25
C ARG A 46 -11.90 -6.32 0.50
N ASN A 47 -13.05 -5.91 -0.04
CA ASN A 47 -13.95 -6.82 -0.74
C ASN A 47 -13.25 -7.46 -1.95
N LYS A 48 -12.53 -6.66 -2.74
CA LYS A 48 -11.83 -7.12 -3.94
C LYS A 48 -10.60 -7.96 -3.61
N ALA A 49 -9.83 -7.59 -2.59
CA ALA A 49 -8.64 -8.35 -2.17
C ALA A 49 -9.02 -9.75 -1.61
N VAL A 50 -10.09 -9.82 -0.82
CA VAL A 50 -10.60 -11.08 -0.27
C VAL A 50 -11.25 -11.94 -1.36
N GLU A 51 -12.08 -11.35 -2.22
CA GLU A 51 -12.76 -12.05 -3.33
C GLU A 51 -11.74 -12.62 -4.34
N LEU A 52 -10.74 -11.82 -4.71
CA LEU A 52 -9.70 -12.24 -5.65
C LEU A 52 -8.57 -13.04 -5.00
N ASN A 53 -8.69 -13.34 -3.70
CA ASN A 53 -7.73 -14.13 -2.94
C ASN A 53 -6.27 -13.59 -3.06
N MET A 54 -6.14 -12.26 -3.09
CA MET A 54 -4.87 -11.57 -3.28
C MET A 54 -4.08 -11.51 -1.95
N PRO A 55 -2.86 -12.06 -1.88
CA PRO A 55 -2.05 -11.98 -0.66
C PRO A 55 -1.35 -10.62 -0.53
N LEU A 56 -1.31 -10.09 0.69
CA LEU A 56 -0.47 -8.95 1.07
C LEU A 56 0.93 -9.43 1.44
N TYR A 57 1.95 -8.97 0.72
CA TYR A 57 3.33 -9.23 1.07
C TYR A 57 3.82 -8.25 2.13
N THR A 58 4.17 -8.72 3.33
CA THR A 58 4.54 -7.87 4.45
C THR A 58 5.38 -8.61 5.49
N PHE A 59 6.22 -7.87 6.22
CA PHE A 59 6.85 -8.35 7.45
C PHE A 59 6.02 -8.03 8.70
N ASN A 60 5.06 -7.12 8.57
CA ASN A 60 4.27 -6.57 9.66
C ASN A 60 2.93 -7.29 9.79
N GLU A 61 2.93 -8.63 9.68
CA GLU A 61 1.69 -9.44 9.66
C GLU A 61 0.75 -9.12 10.83
N LYS A 62 1.31 -8.87 12.03
CA LYS A 62 0.56 -8.48 13.23
C LYS A 62 -0.24 -7.18 13.05
N HIS A 63 0.26 -6.22 12.27
CA HIS A 63 -0.44 -4.97 12.03
C HIS A 63 -1.69 -5.19 11.16
N TYR A 64 -1.64 -6.16 10.24
CA TYR A 64 -2.73 -6.42 9.28
C TYR A 64 -3.70 -7.52 9.71
N SER A 65 -3.47 -8.19 10.85
CA SER A 65 -4.36 -9.27 11.34
C SER A 65 -5.77 -8.80 11.69
N ILE A 66 -5.98 -7.49 11.85
CA ILE A 66 -7.31 -6.90 12.04
C ILE A 66 -8.19 -7.01 10.78
N ILE A 67 -7.59 -7.18 9.59
CA ILE A 67 -8.31 -7.36 8.33
C ILE A 67 -8.67 -8.83 8.17
N SER A 68 -9.85 -9.20 8.64
CA SER A 68 -10.34 -10.59 8.53
C SER A 68 -10.30 -11.09 7.08
N LEU A 69 -9.81 -12.32 6.90
CA LEU A 69 -9.61 -13.02 5.62
C LEU A 69 -8.49 -12.49 4.71
N LEU A 70 -7.75 -11.45 5.11
CA LEU A 70 -6.57 -11.02 4.37
C LEU A 70 -5.41 -12.01 4.56
N LYS A 71 -4.99 -12.65 3.46
CA LYS A 71 -3.79 -13.50 3.47
C LYS A 71 -2.55 -12.62 3.50
N THR A 72 -1.60 -12.93 4.36
CA THR A 72 -0.29 -12.25 4.41
C THR A 72 0.84 -13.22 4.09
N ILE A 73 1.89 -12.74 3.42
CA ILE A 73 3.06 -13.53 3.03
C ILE A 73 4.33 -12.74 3.36
N ARG A 74 5.33 -13.36 3.99
CA ARG A 74 6.67 -12.78 4.09
C ARG A 74 7.39 -12.97 2.76
N PRO A 75 7.83 -11.90 2.08
CA PRO A 75 8.40 -12.02 0.74
C PRO A 75 9.76 -12.74 0.71
N TYR A 76 10.55 -12.61 1.78
CA TYR A 76 11.87 -13.23 1.89
C TYR A 76 12.27 -13.39 3.37
N LYS A 77 13.36 -14.13 3.63
CA LYS A 77 13.94 -14.23 4.98
C LYS A 77 14.71 -12.95 5.29
N LYS A 78 14.21 -12.17 6.24
CA LYS A 78 14.90 -10.96 6.72
C LYS A 78 16.10 -11.38 7.57
N ASP A 79 17.29 -10.90 7.22
CA ASP A 79 18.48 -11.09 8.04
C ASP A 79 18.41 -10.12 9.23
N ILE A 80 18.21 -10.66 10.43
CA ILE A 80 18.01 -9.89 11.66
C ILE A 80 19.37 -9.40 12.21
N SER A 81 20.49 -9.87 11.66
CA SER A 81 21.84 -9.49 12.12
C SER A 81 22.31 -8.10 11.69
N LYS A 82 21.56 -7.42 10.80
CA LYS A 82 21.90 -6.09 10.25
C LYS A 82 20.91 -4.98 10.63
N ALA A 83 20.01 -5.25 11.59
CA ALA A 83 19.04 -4.28 12.09
C ALA A 83 19.53 -3.56 13.35
#